data_AF-A0A7R9QNU2-F1
#
_entry.id   AF-A0A7R9QNU2-F1
#
_cell.length_a   1.000
_cell.length_b   1.000
_cell.length_c   1.000
_cell.angle_alpha   90.00
_cell.angle_beta   90.00
_cell.angle_gamma   90.00
#
_symmetry.space_group_name_H-M   'P 1'
#
loop_
_entity.id
_entity.type
_entity.pdbx_description
1 polymer ?
#
loop_
_entity_poly.entity_id
_entity_poly.type
_entity_poly.pdbx_seq_one_letter_code
_entity_poly.pdbx_strand_id
1 'polypeptide(L)'
;MDSNEVNQLISKNISWTKLPDHVKQSIGNSDEYDKKVLEFSVKNQMRYRKNLVRHIEKSAKTYYEEVLRYSRQHFMLFPYHLSDIIV
;
A
#
# COMPACT_ATOMS: atom_id res chain seq x y z
N MET A 1 3.12 19.33 5.77
CA MET A 1 3.92 18.85 4.63
C MET A 1 3.23 17.63 4.05
N ASP A 2 3.08 17.61 2.74
CA ASP A 2 1.90 17.06 2.07
C ASP A 2 1.83 15.53 2.11
N SER A 3 0.70 15.00 2.58
CA SER A 3 0.33 13.59 2.39
C SER A 3 0.47 13.16 0.92
N ASN A 4 0.38 14.10 -0.01
CA ASN A 4 0.58 13.90 -1.44
C ASN A 4 2.03 13.52 -1.81
N GLU A 5 3.04 14.10 -1.18
CA GLU A 5 4.46 13.76 -1.44
C GLU A 5 4.74 12.32 -1.03
N VAL A 6 4.30 11.92 0.18
CA VAL A 6 4.44 10.55 0.68
C VAL A 6 3.75 9.55 -0.26
N ASN A 7 2.52 9.86 -0.70
CA ASN A 7 1.77 9.03 -1.63
C ASN A 7 2.49 8.84 -2.98
N GLN A 8 3.10 9.91 -3.51
CA GLN A 8 3.89 9.83 -4.74
C GLN A 8 5.12 8.94 -4.57
N LEU A 9 5.79 9.01 -3.42
CA LEU A 9 6.95 8.16 -3.13
C LEU A 9 6.55 6.68 -3.01
N ILE A 10 5.41 6.39 -2.38
CA ILE A 10 4.84 5.04 -2.28
C ILE A 10 4.48 4.51 -3.68
N SER A 11 3.82 5.32 -4.51
CA SER A 11 3.47 4.95 -5.90
C SER A 11 4.70 4.65 -6.76
N LYS A 12 5.83 5.34 -6.51
CA LYS A 12 7.14 5.09 -7.14
C LYS A 12 7.90 3.88 -6.56
N ASN A 13 7.32 3.16 -5.59
CA ASN A 13 7.95 2.01 -4.92
C ASN A 13 9.28 2.35 -4.23
N ILE A 14 9.37 3.53 -3.61
CA ILE A 14 10.55 3.94 -2.86
C ILE A 14 10.48 3.34 -1.45
N SER A 15 11.45 2.50 -1.09
CA SER A 15 11.53 1.89 0.25
C SER A 15 11.95 2.90 1.31
N TRP A 16 11.65 2.62 2.59
CA TRP A 16 12.03 3.46 3.74
C TRP A 16 13.50 3.90 3.70
N THR A 17 14.41 2.99 3.38
CA THR A 17 15.86 3.25 3.30
C THR A 17 16.24 4.35 2.31
N LYS A 18 15.52 4.45 1.18
CA LYS A 18 15.77 5.40 0.08
C LYS A 18 14.94 6.68 0.18
N LEU A 19 14.13 6.82 1.23
CA LEU A 19 13.36 8.04 1.43
C LEU A 19 14.27 9.23 1.78
N PRO A 20 13.93 10.44 1.31
CA PRO A 20 14.55 11.67 1.77
C PRO A 20 14.41 11.87 3.28
N ASP A 21 15.41 12.49 3.91
CA ASP A 21 15.46 12.63 5.37
C ASP A 21 14.34 13.53 5.93
N HIS A 22 13.89 14.53 5.18
CA HIS A 22 12.75 15.37 5.56
C HIS A 22 11.45 14.56 5.64
N VAL A 23 11.27 13.58 4.74
CA VAL A 23 10.10 12.67 4.76
C VAL A 23 10.21 11.69 5.92
N LYS A 24 11.39 11.11 6.16
CA LYS A 24 11.61 10.21 7.30
C LYS A 24 11.30 10.90 8.62
N GLN A 25 11.78 12.14 8.79
CA GLN A 25 11.49 12.95 9.99
C GLN A 25 9.99 13.24 10.14
N SER A 26 9.28 13.50 9.03
CA SER A 26 7.83 13.72 9.07
C SER A 26 7.02 12.46 9.38
N ILE A 27 7.52 11.28 9.02
CA ILE A 27 6.82 10.02 9.27
C ILE A 27 7.12 9.50 10.66
N GLY A 28 8.36 9.66 11.15
CA GLY A 28 8.79 9.23 12.47
C GLY A 28 9.61 7.94 12.40
N ASN A 29 8.96 6.82 12.12
CA ASN A 29 9.60 5.51 12.07
C ASN A 29 9.23 4.67 10.83
N SER A 30 9.94 3.55 10.65
CA SER A 30 9.69 2.60 9.55
C SER A 30 8.33 1.92 9.65
N ASP A 31 7.86 1.61 10.87
CA ASP A 31 6.59 0.91 11.08
C ASP A 31 5.39 1.78 10.69
N GLU A 32 5.46 3.10 10.93
CA GLU A 32 4.49 4.10 10.50
C GLU A 32 4.49 4.28 8.99
N TYR A 33 5.67 4.19 8.36
CA TYR A 33 5.76 4.15 6.91
C TYR A 33 5.08 2.91 6.34
N ASP A 34 5.35 1.74 6.92
CA ASP A 34 4.76 0.48 6.47
C ASP A 34 3.23 0.50 6.59
N LYS A 35 2.69 1.09 7.68
CA LYS A 35 1.25 1.33 7.83
C LYS A 35 0.70 2.25 6.72
N LYS A 36 1.39 3.35 6.43
CA LYS A 36 0.98 4.28 5.34
C LYS A 36 1.04 3.62 3.98
N VAL A 37 2.08 2.80 3.71
CA VAL A 37 2.20 2.02 2.48
C VAL A 37 1.04 1.05 2.35
N LEU A 38 0.69 0.32 3.42
CA LEU A 38 -0.42 -0.63 3.41
C LEU A 38 -1.75 0.09 3.15
N GLU A 39 -2.03 1.16 3.90
CA GLU A 39 -3.25 1.95 3.75
C GLU A 39 -3.38 2.53 2.34
N PHE A 40 -2.32 3.16 1.83
CA PHE A 40 -2.30 3.71 0.48
C PHE A 40 -2.51 2.60 -0.56
N SER A 41 -1.87 1.45 -0.38
CA SER A 41 -1.96 0.35 -1.33
C SER A 41 -3.34 -0.28 -1.38
N VAL A 42 -4.00 -0.44 -0.22
CA VAL A 42 -5.39 -0.92 -0.13
C VAL A 42 -6.34 0.07 -0.79
N LYS A 43 -6.24 1.36 -0.46
CA LYS A 43 -7.08 2.43 -1.03
C LYS A 43 -6.97 2.54 -2.54
N ASN A 44 -5.76 2.38 -3.07
CA ASN A 44 -5.46 2.49 -4.50
C ASN A 44 -5.42 1.12 -5.21
N GLN A 45 -5.83 0.05 -4.53
CA GLN A 45 -5.92 -1.32 -5.07
C GLN A 45 -4.60 -1.79 -5.74
N MET A 46 -3.45 -1.43 -5.17
CA MET A 46 -2.14 -1.74 -5.74
C MET A 46 -1.89 -3.26 -5.78
N ARG A 47 -1.25 -3.76 -6.84
CA ARG A 47 -0.94 -5.19 -6.99
C ARG A 47 0.12 -5.65 -5.99
N TYR A 48 -0.13 -6.74 -5.27
CA TYR A 48 0.79 -7.29 -4.27
C TYR A 48 2.21 -7.57 -4.81
N ARG A 49 2.32 -8.28 -5.93
CA ARG A 49 3.62 -8.80 -6.42
C ARG A 49 4.65 -7.74 -6.82
N LYS A 50 4.20 -6.57 -7.29
CA LYS A 50 5.05 -5.54 -7.89
C LYS A 50 5.30 -4.35 -6.95
N ASN A 51 4.68 -4.33 -5.77
CA ASN A 51 4.71 -3.18 -4.88
C ASN A 51 5.33 -3.50 -3.52
N LEU A 52 5.65 -2.44 -2.77
CA LEU A 52 6.23 -2.49 -1.43
C LEU A 52 5.45 -3.36 -0.44
N VAL A 53 4.13 -3.51 -0.62
CA VAL A 53 3.26 -4.36 0.22
C VAL A 53 3.80 -5.77 0.40
N ARG A 54 4.46 -6.35 -0.61
CA ARG A 54 5.03 -7.71 -0.50
C ARG A 54 6.07 -7.84 0.62
N HIS A 55 6.75 -6.76 0.95
CA HIS A 55 7.76 -6.74 2.01
C HIS A 55 7.14 -6.51 3.40
N ILE A 56 5.93 -5.96 3.45
CA ILE A 56 5.23 -5.59 4.69
C ILE A 56 4.27 -6.71 5.10
N GLU A 57 3.42 -7.15 4.17
CA GLU A 57 2.49 -8.26 4.35
C GLU A 57 3.04 -9.50 3.62
N LYS A 58 3.30 -10.56 4.38
CA LYS A 58 3.88 -11.82 3.85
C LYS A 58 2.85 -12.63 3.07
N SER A 59 1.57 -12.48 3.40
CA SER A 59 0.47 -13.22 2.80
C SER A 59 -0.26 -12.39 1.75
N ALA A 60 -0.07 -12.73 0.49
CA ALA A 60 -0.85 -12.15 -0.61
C ALA A 60 -2.36 -12.30 -0.38
N LYS A 61 -2.79 -13.46 0.16
CA LYS A 61 -4.20 -13.74 0.47
C LYS A 61 -4.75 -12.73 1.48
N THR A 62 -4.06 -12.54 2.60
CA THR A 62 -4.47 -11.62 3.66
C THR A 62 -4.58 -10.18 3.14
N TYR A 63 -3.60 -9.76 2.34
CA TYR A 63 -3.63 -8.44 1.70
C TYR A 63 -4.86 -8.26 0.80
N TYR A 64 -5.17 -9.24 -0.05
CA TYR A 64 -6.31 -9.12 -0.97
C TYR A 64 -7.66 -9.25 -0.26
N GLU A 65 -7.76 -10.02 0.82
CA GLU A 65 -8.94 -10.02 1.68
C GLU A 65 -9.19 -8.62 2.27
N GLU A 66 -8.14 -7.91 2.65
CA GLU A 66 -8.22 -6.53 3.14
C GLU A 66 -8.64 -5.56 2.03
N VAL A 67 -8.07 -5.68 0.83
CA VAL A 67 -8.50 -4.91 -0.35
C VAL A 67 -9.99 -5.10 -0.63
N LEU A 68 -10.48 -6.34 -0.55
CA LEU A 68 -11.89 -6.66 -0.75
C LEU A 68 -12.77 -6.12 0.38
N ARG A 69 -12.32 -6.20 1.64
CA ARG A 69 -13.02 -5.61 2.78
C ARG A 69 -13.18 -4.10 2.59
N TYR A 70 -12.09 -3.41 2.28
CA TYR A 70 -12.09 -1.97 2.02
C TYR A 70 -12.99 -1.60 0.83
N SER A 71 -12.87 -2.33 -0.28
CA SER A 71 -13.66 -2.08 -1.49
C SER A 71 -15.17 -2.24 -1.23
N ARG A 72 -15.58 -3.27 -0.48
CA ARG A 72 -16.99 -3.46 -0.08
C ARG A 72 -17.51 -2.34 0.81
N GLN A 73 -16.72 -1.90 1.78
CA GLN A 73 -17.09 -0.79 2.67
C GLN A 73 -17.25 0.54 1.92
N HIS A 74 -16.49 0.74 0.83
CA HIS A 74 -16.49 1.97 0.03
C HIS A 74 -17.27 1.83 -1.28
N PHE A 75 -18.04 0.75 -1.46
CA PHE A 75 -18.81 0.44 -2.67
C PHE A 75 -17.98 0.56 -3.98
N MET A 76 -16.70 0.21 -3.91
CA MET A 76 -15.82 0.19 -5.08
C MET A 76 -16.11 -1.02 -5.96
N LEU A 77 -15.91 -0.84 -7.27
CA LEU A 77 -15.98 -1.95 -8.22
C LEU A 77 -14.94 -3.02 -7.88
N PHE A 78 -15.31 -4.28 -8.09
CA PHE A 78 -14.41 -5.41 -7.87
C PHE A 78 -13.22 -5.32 -8.84
N PRO A 79 -11.97 -5.29 -8.35
CA PRO A 79 -10.82 -5.17 -9.23
C PRO A 79 -10.61 -6.43 -10.09
N TYR A 80 -10.54 -6.24 -11.41
CA TYR A 80 -10.30 -7.33 -12.37
C TYR A 80 -8.95 -8.03 -12.20
N HIS A 81 -7.96 -7.37 -11.61
CA HIS A 81 -6.65 -7.99 -11.32
C HIS A 81 -6.69 -8.94 -10.11
N LEU A 82 -7.81 -9.02 -9.39
CA LEU A 82 -8.06 -10.05 -8.38
C LEU A 82 -8.65 -11.32 -8.98
N SER A 83 -9.22 -11.25 -10.20
CA SER A 83 -9.71 -12.43 -10.92
C SER A 83 -8.59 -13.43 -11.24
N ASP A 84 -7.34 -12.97 -11.38
CA ASP A 84 -6.17 -13.83 -11.54
C ASP A 84 -5.77 -14.58 -10.24
N ILE A 85 -6.39 -14.25 -9.10
CA ILE A 85 -5.92 -14.61 -7.75
C ILE A 85 -7.01 -15.34 -6.96
N ILE A 86 -8.28 -15.04 -7.23
CA ILE A 86 -9.45 -15.65 -6.60
C ILE A 86 -10.14 -16.52 -7.65
N VAL A 87 -9.95 -17.84 -7.51
CA VAL A 87 -10.67 -18.91 -8.22
C VAL A 87 -11.51 -19.67 -7.22
#